data_AF-S4PBJ9-F1
#
_entry.id   AF-S4PBJ9-F1
#
_cell.length_a   1.000
_cell.length_b   1.000
_cell.length_c   1.000
_cell.angle_alpha   90.00
_cell.angle_beta   90.00
_cell.angle_gamma   90.00
#
_symmetry.space_group_name_H-M   'P 1'
#
loop_
_entity.id
_entity.type
_entity.pdbx_description
1 polymer ?
#
loop_
_entity_poly.entity_id
_entity_poly.type
_entity_poly.pdbx_seq_one_letter_code
_entity_poly.pdbx_strand_id
1 'polypeptide(L)'
;YGNTCSYNARCVNTVGSFKCECSEGFRNAPSNDKVCVDVDECTETPTLCEQKCANAWGGYRCYCDKGFRLHNNSRTCVDIDECEEFSRSRSRGRLCGGR
;
A
#
# COMPACT_ATOMS: atom_id res chain seq x y z
N TYR A 1 -11.12 30.33 11.09
CA TYR A 1 -11.84 29.30 11.87
C TYR A 1 -10.97 28.06 11.83
N GLY A 2 -10.36 27.72 12.96
CA GLY A 2 -9.18 26.85 13.05
C GLY A 2 -9.51 25.37 12.84
N ASN A 3 -8.69 24.69 12.04
CA ASN A 3 -8.70 23.24 11.94
C ASN A 3 -8.20 22.66 13.27
N THR A 4 -9.13 22.24 14.12
CA THR A 4 -8.86 21.68 15.45
C THR A 4 -8.13 20.33 15.40
N CYS A 5 -8.22 19.61 14.28
CA CYS A 5 -7.53 18.36 14.00
C CYS A 5 -6.74 18.43 12.68
N SER A 6 -5.77 17.53 12.49
CA SER A 6 -5.02 17.40 11.23
C SER A 6 -5.92 17.01 10.04
N TYR A 7 -5.44 17.22 8.80
CA TYR A 7 -6.20 17.00 7.56
C TYR A 7 -6.74 15.56 7.41
N ASN A 8 -6.01 14.55 7.91
CA ASN A 8 -6.43 13.14 7.90
C ASN A 8 -7.10 12.70 9.21
N ALA A 9 -7.85 13.60 9.83
CA ALA A 9 -8.52 13.33 11.09
C ALA A 9 -9.94 13.87 11.08
N ARG A 10 -10.89 13.07 11.58
CA ARG A 10 -12.24 13.54 11.89
C ARG A 10 -12.30 14.00 13.35
N CYS A 11 -12.88 15.17 13.57
CA CYS A 11 -13.17 15.65 14.92
C CYS A 11 -14.46 14.97 15.42
N VAL A 12 -14.36 14.22 16.51
CA VAL A 12 -15.48 13.53 17.15
C VAL A 12 -15.71 14.14 18.52
N ASN A 13 -16.86 14.77 18.72
CA ASN A 13 -17.24 15.30 20.03
C ASN A 13 -17.50 14.15 21.02
N THR A 14 -17.02 14.31 22.24
CA THR A 14 -17.24 13.40 23.36
C THR A 14 -17.94 14.16 24.49
N VAL A 15 -18.51 13.47 25.48
CA VAL A 15 -19.18 14.15 26.59
C VAL A 15 -18.14 14.98 27.37
N GLY A 16 -18.25 16.31 27.28
CA GLY A 16 -17.35 17.26 27.92
C GLY A 16 -16.04 17.56 27.17
N SER A 17 -15.80 17.01 25.98
CA SER A 17 -14.58 17.27 25.19
C SER A 17 -14.77 16.93 23.70
N PHE A 18 -13.67 16.86 22.95
CA PHE A 18 -13.60 16.31 21.60
C PHE A 18 -12.31 15.49 21.44
N LYS A 19 -12.30 14.57 20.48
CA LYS A 19 -11.10 13.81 20.10
C LYS A 19 -10.93 13.83 18.58
N CYS A 20 -9.69 13.76 18.12
CA CYS A 20 -9.38 13.61 16.70
C CYS A 20 -9.17 12.13 16.40
N GLU A 21 -10.07 11.54 15.62
CA GLU A 21 -9.91 10.17 15.13
C GLU A 21 -9.28 10.21 13.74
N CYS A 22 -8.11 9.59 13.60
CA CYS A 22 -7.41 9.51 12.33
C CYS A 22 -8.19 8.65 11.31
N SER A 23 -8.10 9.02 10.04
CA SER A 23 -8.62 8.22 8.93
C SER A 23 -7.90 6.87 8.83
N GLU A 24 -8.48 5.92 8.09
CA GLU A 24 -7.84 4.64 7.80
C GLU A 24 -6.45 4.85 7.16
N GLY A 25 -5.47 4.04 7.58
CA GLY A 25 -4.05 4.22 7.20
C GLY A 25 -3.29 5.26 8.02
N PHE A 26 -3.93 5.91 9.01
CA PHE A 26 -3.28 6.89 9.87
C PHE A 26 -3.48 6.60 11.37
N ARG A 27 -2.50 7.00 12.19
CA ARG A 27 -2.56 6.91 13.65
C ARG A 27 -2.15 8.22 14.31
N ASN A 28 -2.59 8.42 15.55
CA ASN A 28 -2.24 9.60 16.33
C ASN A 28 -0.73 9.64 16.60
N ALA A 29 -0.11 10.80 16.40
CA ALA A 29 1.30 10.99 16.67
C ALA A 29 1.56 10.84 18.17
N PRO A 30 2.64 10.16 18.59
CA PRO A 30 2.96 10.01 20.01
C PRO A 30 3.20 11.35 20.72
N SER A 31 3.56 12.39 19.97
CA SER A 31 3.78 13.74 20.51
C SER A 31 2.52 14.60 20.56
N ASN A 32 1.47 14.27 19.79
CA ASN A 32 0.26 15.08 19.69
C ASN A 32 -0.92 14.25 19.15
N ASP A 33 -1.93 14.06 19.98
CA ASP A 33 -3.15 13.30 19.68
C ASP A 33 -4.03 13.95 18.59
N LYS A 34 -3.76 15.21 18.22
CA LYS A 34 -4.45 15.92 17.14
C LYS A 34 -3.77 15.79 15.78
N VAL A 35 -2.55 15.24 15.76
CA VAL A 35 -1.76 15.03 14.54
C VAL A 35 -1.86 13.58 14.13
N CYS A 36 -2.23 13.33 12.88
CA CYS A 36 -2.26 12.01 12.30
C CYS A 36 -1.01 11.79 11.46
N VAL A 37 -0.28 10.74 11.79
CA VAL A 37 0.87 10.25 11.03
C VAL A 37 0.47 9.00 10.28
N ASP A 38 1.05 8.85 9.10
CA ASP A 38 0.89 7.68 8.24
C ASP A 38 1.33 6.41 8.97
N VAL A 39 0.56 5.33 8.83
CA VAL A 39 0.92 4.02 9.37
C VAL A 39 1.72 3.28 8.33
N ASP A 40 2.91 2.82 8.68
CA ASP A 40 3.69 1.98 7.78
C ASP A 40 3.20 0.52 7.89
N GLU A 41 2.21 0.16 7.07
CA GLU A 41 1.69 -1.21 7.09
C GLU A 41 2.71 -2.25 6.62
N CYS A 42 3.74 -1.83 5.86
CA CYS A 42 4.84 -2.72 5.46
C CYS A 42 5.68 -3.16 6.65
N THR A 43 5.90 -2.25 7.61
CA THR A 43 6.63 -2.54 8.84
C THR A 43 5.76 -3.26 9.87
N GLU A 44 4.50 -2.86 10.00
CA GLU A 44 3.55 -3.49 10.95
C GLU A 44 3.13 -4.91 10.51
N THR A 45 2.97 -5.12 9.19
CA THR A 45 2.56 -6.41 8.61
C THR A 45 3.54 -6.86 7.53
N PRO A 46 4.62 -7.58 7.90
CA PRO A 46 5.63 -8.05 6.93
C PRO A 46 5.06 -8.99 5.85
N THR A 47 3.93 -9.66 6.13
CA THR A 47 3.25 -10.59 5.21
C THR A 47 2.16 -9.92 4.37
N LEU A 48 2.13 -8.59 4.33
CA LEU A 48 1.09 -7.83 3.62
C LEU A 48 1.20 -7.99 2.10
N CYS A 49 2.42 -7.95 1.59
CA CYS A 49 2.76 -8.15 0.18
C CYS A 49 3.54 -9.45 0.00
N GLU A 50 3.35 -10.12 -1.14
CA GLU A 50 4.05 -11.36 -1.44
C GLU A 50 5.55 -11.15 -1.71
N GLN A 51 5.90 -10.05 -2.38
CA GLN A 51 7.28 -9.77 -2.80
C GLN A 51 7.79 -8.47 -2.18
N LYS A 52 7.40 -7.31 -2.73
CA LYS A 52 7.85 -6.00 -2.24
C LYS A 52 6.68 -5.17 -1.72
N CYS A 53 6.88 -4.51 -0.59
CA CYS A 53 5.95 -3.54 -0.01
C CYS A 53 6.62 -2.17 0.00
N ALA A 54 5.89 -1.13 -0.39
CA ALA A 54 6.29 0.24 -0.10
C ALA A 54 5.16 0.97 0.58
N ASN A 55 5.50 1.64 1.68
CA ASN A 55 4.59 2.51 2.40
C ASN A 55 4.18 3.69 1.51
N ALA A 56 2.89 4.05 1.54
CA ALA A 56 2.32 5.14 0.76
C ALA A 56 1.46 6.02 1.66
N TRP A 57 1.30 7.29 1.33
CA TRP A 57 0.53 8.15 2.21
C TRP A 57 -0.96 7.77 2.24
N GLY A 58 -1.45 7.34 3.40
CA GLY A 58 -2.79 6.80 3.63
C GLY A 58 -2.94 5.31 3.29
N GLY A 59 -1.85 4.56 3.21
CA GLY A 59 -1.88 3.12 2.98
C GLY A 59 -0.57 2.53 2.50
N TYR A 60 -0.65 1.49 1.67
CA TYR A 60 0.56 0.85 1.13
C TYR A 60 0.38 0.48 -0.33
N ARG A 61 1.49 0.18 -0.99
CA ARG A 61 1.49 -0.37 -2.34
C ARG A 61 2.44 -1.56 -2.43
N CYS A 62 1.92 -2.68 -2.89
CA CYS A 62 2.74 -3.84 -3.21
C CYS A 62 3.31 -3.73 -4.63
N TYR A 63 4.54 -4.19 -4.79
CA TYR A 63 5.23 -4.28 -6.07
C TYR A 63 5.73 -5.70 -6.27
N CYS A 64 5.81 -6.08 -7.54
CA CYS A 64 6.34 -7.36 -7.96
C CYS A 64 7.68 -7.16 -8.66
N ASP A 65 8.53 -8.17 -8.55
CA ASP A 65 9.79 -8.28 -9.26
C ASP A 65 9.57 -8.49 -10.76
N LYS A 66 10.64 -8.30 -11.52
CA LYS A 66 10.62 -8.49 -12.97
C LYS A 66 10.23 -9.94 -13.30
N GLY A 67 9.28 -10.10 -14.23
CA GLY A 67 8.69 -11.40 -14.56
C GLY A 67 7.39 -11.69 -13.80
N PHE A 68 6.96 -10.79 -12.89
CA PHE A 68 5.71 -10.94 -12.14
C PHE A 68 4.83 -9.71 -12.31
N ARG A 69 3.51 -9.92 -12.32
CA ARG A 69 2.50 -8.85 -12.33
C ARG A 69 1.69 -8.87 -11.03
N LEU A 70 1.29 -7.69 -10.59
CA LEU A 70 0.44 -7.55 -9.42
C LEU A 70 -0.95 -8.13 -9.72
N HIS A 71 -1.41 -9.02 -8.84
CA HIS A 71 -2.72 -9.64 -8.94
C HIS A 71 -3.84 -8.66 -8.57
N ASN A 72 -5.09 -9.02 -8.87
CA ASN A 72 -6.27 -8.18 -8.62
C ASN A 72 -6.52 -7.86 -7.14
N ASN A 73 -5.91 -8.60 -6.22
CA ASN A 73 -5.96 -8.33 -4.79
C ASN A 73 -4.93 -7.27 -4.34
N SER A 74 -4.13 -6.72 -5.27
CA SER A 74 -3.06 -5.74 -5.03
C SER A 74 -2.01 -6.17 -4.00
N ARG A 75 -1.88 -7.48 -3.75
CA ARG A 75 -1.02 -8.04 -2.70
C ARG A 75 -0.15 -9.19 -3.18
N THR A 76 -0.69 -10.04 -4.04
CA THR A 76 0.02 -11.20 -4.58
C THR A 76 0.61 -10.91 -5.95
N CYS A 77 1.67 -11.60 -6.28
CA CYS A 77 2.41 -11.46 -7.52
C CYS A 77 2.25 -12.74 -8.32
N VAL A 78 1.62 -12.64 -9.49
CA VAL A 78 1.48 -13.78 -10.39
C VAL A 78 2.57 -13.72 -11.45
N ASP A 79 3.18 -14.86 -11.72
CA ASP A 79 4.17 -15.01 -12.77
C ASP A 79 3.56 -14.58 -14.11
N ILE A 80 4.33 -13.81 -14.86
CA ILE A 80 3.98 -13.40 -16.22
C ILE A 80 4.51 -14.51 -17.11
N ASP A 81 3.62 -15.32 -17.68
CA ASP A 81 4.02 -16.27 -18.70
C ASP A 81 4.45 -15.49 -19.96
N GLU A 82 5.75 -15.22 -20.06
CA GLU A 82 6.29 -14.50 -21.20
C GLU A 82 6.16 -15.32 -22.50
N CYS A 83 5.93 -16.63 -22.43
CA CYS A 83 5.76 -17.50 -23.60
C CYS A 83 4.32 -17.37 -24.18
N GLU A 84 3.32 -17.13 -23.34
CA GLU A 84 1.96 -16.75 -23.75
C GLU A 84 1.87 -15.28 -24.21
N GLU A 85 2.58 -14.35 -23.56
CA GLU A 85 2.60 -12.93 -23.94
C GLU A 85 3.44 -12.65 -25.21
N PHE A 86 4.55 -13.37 -25.44
CA PHE A 86 5.37 -13.22 -26.66
C PHE A 86 4.80 -13.89 -27.91
N SER A 87 3.74 -14.69 -27.79
CA SER A 87 3.06 -15.29 -28.95
C SER A 87 2.47 -14.23 -29.92
N ARG A 88 2.44 -12.95 -29.54
CA ARG A 88 2.03 -11.82 -30.40
C ARG A 88 3.17 -10.92 -30.90
N SER A 89 4.42 -11.13 -30.47
CA SER A 89 5.55 -10.25 -30.83
C SER A 89 6.51 -10.93 -31.81
N ARG A 90 6.28 -10.69 -33.09
CA ARG A 90 6.90 -11.33 -34.27
C ARG A 90 8.39 -11.01 -34.53
N SER A 91 9.20 -10.73 -33.50
CA SER A 91 10.57 -10.26 -33.71
C SER A 91 11.58 -10.89 -32.76
N ARG A 92 12.24 -11.94 -33.29
CA ARG A 92 13.47 -12.61 -32.81
C ARG A 92 13.30 -13.47 -31.55
N GLY A 93 13.18 -14.78 -31.81
CA GLY A 93 13.12 -15.81 -30.80
C GLY A 93 14.29 -15.80 -29.83
N ARG A 94 13.95 -16.01 -28.55
CA ARG A 94 14.82 -16.55 -27.50
C ARG A 94 13.92 -17.32 -26.53
N LEU A 95 13.96 -18.64 -26.69
CA LEU A 95 14.00 -19.68 -25.65
C LEU A 95 13.15 -19.41 -24.40
N CYS A 96 11.98 -20.05 -24.34
CA CYS A 96 11.34 -20.47 -23.10
C CYS A 96 12.28 -21.47 -22.41
N GLY A 97 13.32 -20.95 -21.76
CA GLY A 97 14.27 -21.71 -20.97
C GLY A 97 13.82 -21.68 -19.52
N GLY A 98 12.92 -22.60 -19.17
CA GLY A 98 12.58 -22.87 -17.79
C GLY A 98 13.83 -23.20 -16.97
N ARG A 99 13.82 -22.81 -15.69
CA ARG A 99 14.68 -23.47 -14.71
C ARG A 99 14.10 -24.84 -14.38
#